data_AF-A0A2V5S8X4-F1
#
_entry.id   AF-A0A2V5S8X4-F1
#
_cell.length_a   1.000
_cell.length_b   1.000
_cell.length_c   1.000
_cell.angle_alpha   90.00
_cell.angle_beta   90.00
_cell.angle_gamma   90.00
#
_symmetry.space_group_name_H-M   'P 1'
#
loop_
_entity.id
_entity.type
_entity.pdbx_description
1 polymer ?
#
loop_
_entity_poly.entity_id
_entity_poly.type
_entity_poly.pdbx_seq_one_letter_code
_entity_poly.pdbx_strand_id
1 'polypeptide(L)' 'MANIETLNPPNEMPDIVGEKPANPFLASFKPHVPASARIRELTPIPFIVGTLLGIVFGRVLALSLAQSR' A
#
# COMPACT_ATOMS: atom_id res chain seq x y z
N MET A 1 -1.65 5.78 -29.80
CA MET A 1 -2.36 6.08 -28.54
C MET A 1 -3.17 4.84 -28.20
N ALA A 2 -2.95 4.23 -27.03
CA ALA A 2 -3.67 3.01 -26.64
C ALA A 2 -5.11 3.36 -26.27
N ASN A 3 -6.09 2.60 -26.78
CA ASN A 3 -7.48 2.69 -26.36
C ASN A 3 -7.58 2.16 -24.93
N ILE A 4 -7.93 3.03 -23.97
CA ILE A 4 -7.98 2.67 -22.55
C ILE A 4 -9.43 2.30 -22.23
N GLU A 5 -9.69 1.01 -22.02
CA GLU A 5 -11.02 0.55 -21.58
C GLU A 5 -11.26 1.04 -20.14
N THR A 6 -12.24 1.93 -19.97
CA THR A 6 -12.54 2.58 -18.68
C THR A 6 -13.20 1.66 -17.65
N LEU A 7 -13.69 0.50 -18.09
CA LEU A 7 -14.32 -0.51 -17.24
C LEU A 7 -13.29 -1.32 -16.43
N ASN A 8 -12.02 -1.33 -16.84
CA ASN A 8 -10.94 -2.00 -16.12
C ASN A 8 -9.64 -1.18 -16.23
N PRO A 9 -9.48 -0.15 -15.39
CA PRO A 9 -8.34 0.75 -15.48
C PRO A 9 -7.02 0.01 -15.22
N PRO A 10 -5.89 0.44 -15.80
CA PRO A 10 -4.62 -0.31 -15.85
C PRO A 10 -3.96 -0.68 -14.51
N ASN A 11 -4.51 -0.26 -13.38
CA ASN A 11 -3.92 -0.45 -12.05
C ASN A 11 -4.89 -1.09 -11.05
N GLU A 12 -6.07 -1.51 -11.49
CA GLU A 12 -7.04 -2.16 -10.63
C GLU A 12 -7.06 -3.67 -10.90
N MET A 13 -7.24 -4.45 -9.84
CA MET A 13 -7.53 -5.87 -10.00
C MET A 13 -8.94 -5.97 -10.59
N PRO A 14 -9.12 -6.61 -11.77
CA PRO A 14 -10.45 -6.78 -12.33
C PRO A 14 -11.33 -7.55 -11.34
N ASP A 15 -12.48 -6.96 -10.98
CA ASP A 15 -13.51 -7.59 -10.15
C ASP A 15 -14.35 -8.58 -10.99
N ILE A 16 -13.67 -9.41 -11.80
CA ILE A 16 -14.28 -10.36 -12.73
C ILE A 16 -13.51 -11.67 -12.66
N VAL A 17 -14.16 -12.71 -12.14
CA VAL A 17 -13.55 -14.05 -11.97
C VAL A 17 -13.41 -14.73 -13.33
N GLY A 18 -12.18 -15.05 -13.72
CA GLY A 18 -11.89 -15.84 -14.93
C GLY A 18 -11.69 -15.02 -16.21
N GLU A 19 -11.60 -13.69 -16.13
CA GLU A 19 -11.34 -12.87 -17.31
C GLU A 19 -9.90 -12.97 -17.80
N LYS A 20 -9.77 -13.20 -19.11
CA LYS A 20 -8.51 -13.07 -19.83
C LYS A 20 -8.11 -11.58 -19.81
N PRO A 21 -6.86 -11.23 -19.50
CA PRO A 21 -6.46 -9.83 -19.39
C PRO A 21 -6.82 -9.10 -20.69
N ALA A 22 -7.79 -8.16 -20.62
CA ALA A 22 -8.21 -7.35 -21.78
C ALA A 22 -7.03 -6.53 -22.33
N ASN A 23 -6.09 -6.19 -21.44
CA ASN A 23 -4.88 -5.47 -21.78
C ASN A 23 -3.65 -6.43 -21.79
N PRO A 24 -2.97 -6.62 -22.92
CA PRO A 24 -1.76 -7.44 -23.01
C PRO A 24 -0.62 -6.94 -22.12
N PHE A 25 -0.61 -5.66 -21.72
CA PHE A 25 0.35 -5.11 -20.77
C PHE A 25 0.10 -5.59 -19.33
N LEU A 26 -1.17 -5.78 -18.93
CA LEU A 26 -1.53 -6.31 -17.61
C LEU A 26 -1.31 -7.81 -17.51
N ALA A 27 -1.45 -8.53 -18.63
CA ALA A 27 -1.10 -9.96 -18.70
C ALA A 27 0.37 -10.21 -18.31
N SER A 28 1.25 -9.24 -18.56
CA SER A 28 2.66 -9.31 -18.21
C SER A 28 3.02 -8.48 -16.97
N PHE A 29 2.05 -7.86 -16.30
CA PHE A 29 2.32 -7.08 -15.09
C PHE A 29 2.79 -8.03 -13.98
N LYS A 30 4.08 -7.91 -13.66
CA LYS A 30 4.68 -8.57 -12.51
C LYS A 30 4.93 -7.49 -11.47
N PRO A 31 4.19 -7.46 -10.35
CA PRO A 31 4.49 -6.57 -9.24
C PRO A 31 5.97 -6.71 -8.86
N HIS A 32 6.70 -5.60 -8.74
CA HIS A 32 8.10 -5.63 -8.32
C HIS A 32 8.27 -6.29 -6.95
N VAL A 33 7.26 -6.12 -6.09
CA VAL A 33 7.12 -6.84 -4.83
C VAL A 33 5.95 -7.81 -4.96
N PRO A 34 6.19 -9.14 -4.98
CA PRO A 34 5.10 -10.10 -5.07
C PRO A 34 4.19 -9.98 -3.84
N ALA A 35 2.89 -10.21 -4.00
CA ALA A 35 1.94 -10.17 -2.89
C ALA A 35 2.28 -11.17 -1.76
N SER A 36 3.02 -12.23 -2.08
CA SER A 36 3.53 -13.22 -1.13
C SER A 36 4.90 -12.87 -0.55
N ALA A 37 5.46 -11.70 -0.86
CA ALA A 37 6.73 -11.24 -0.30
C ALA A 37 6.61 -11.08 1.23
N ARG A 38 7.50 -11.72 1.97
CA ARG A 38 7.68 -11.42 3.40
C ARG A 38 8.61 -10.23 3.54
N ILE A 39 8.04 -9.06 3.78
CA ILE A 39 8.81 -7.85 4.07
C ILE A 39 8.99 -7.76 5.58
N ARG A 40 10.24 -7.57 6.04
CA ARG A 40 10.56 -7.45 7.47
C ARG A 40 9.79 -6.31 8.14
N GLU A 41 9.50 -5.25 7.41
CA GLU A 41 8.76 -4.07 7.87
C GLU A 41 7.27 -4.33 8.09
N LEU A 42 6.68 -5.27 7.33
CA LEU A 42 5.30 -5.70 7.50
C LEU A 42 5.15 -6.81 8.56
N THR A 43 6.22 -7.13 9.30
CA THR A 43 6.12 -8.12 10.38
C THR A 43 5.42 -7.49 11.59
N PRO A 44 4.62 -8.25 12.36
CA PRO A 44 3.81 -7.69 13.44
C PRO A 44 4.63 -6.95 14.51
N ILE A 45 5.84 -7.44 14.80
CA ILE A 45 6.72 -6.89 15.84
C ILE A 45 7.15 -5.44 15.52
N PRO A 46 7.86 -5.14 14.42
CA PRO A 46 8.26 -3.78 14.08
C PRO A 46 7.07 -2.85 13.85
N PHE A 47 5.93 -3.38 13.37
CA PHE A 47 4.71 -2.59 13.24
C PHE A 47 4.21 -2.10 14.61
N ILE A 48 4.06 -3.01 15.59
CA ILE A 48 3.63 -2.67 16.95
C ILE A 48 4.63 -1.70 17.60
N VAL A 49 5.93 -1.99 17.49
CA VAL A 49 6.98 -1.12 18.06
C VAL A 49 6.91 0.27 17.43
N GLY A 50 6.84 0.38 16.10
CA GLY A 50 6.76 1.65 15.39
C GLY A 50 5.51 2.47 15.77
N THR A 51 4.35 1.82 15.89
CA THR A 51 3.11 2.50 16.33
C THR A 51 3.22 3.02 17.76
N LEU A 52 3.71 2.20 18.70
CA LEU A 52 3.90 2.63 20.09
C LEU A 52 4.89 3.80 20.18
N LEU A 53 6.00 3.69 19.45
CA LEU A 53 7.02 4.73 19.37
C LEU A 53 6.40 6.04 18.83
N GLY A 54 5.67 5.97 17.73
CA GLY A 54 5.00 7.13 17.13
C GLY A 54 3.97 7.79 18.05
N ILE A 55 3.20 7.00 18.80
CA ILE A 55 2.24 7.54 19.79
C ILE A 55 2.97 8.27 20.91
N VAL A 56 4.02 7.66 21.48
CA VAL A 56 4.79 8.25 22.59
C VAL A 56 5.46 9.55 22.15
N PHE A 57 6.22 9.52 21.05
CA PHE A 57 6.92 10.72 20.57
C PHE A 57 5.96 11.77 20.01
N GLY A 58 4.87 11.36 19.36
CA GLY A 58 3.85 12.27 18.84
C GLY A 58 3.07 12.99 19.95
N ARG A 59 2.68 12.26 21.01
CA ARG A 59 2.06 12.85 22.20
C ARG A 59 3.01 13.78 22.95
N VAL A 60 4.27 13.38 23.11
CA VAL A 60 5.32 14.23 23.71
C VAL A 60 5.51 15.52 22.93
N LEU A 61 5.54 15.45 21.60
CA LEU A 61 5.64 16.65 20.75
C LEU A 61 4.41 17.56 20.88
N ALA A 62 3.20 16.99 20.84
CA ALA A 62 1.96 17.75 20.97
C ALA A 62 1.81 18.43 22.34
N LEU A 63 2.21 17.74 23.42
CA LEU A 63 2.24 18.29 24.78
C LEU A 63 3.28 19.40 24.90
N SER A 64 4.45 19.25 24.28
CA SER A 64 5.49 20.28 24.28
C SER A 64 5.05 21.56 23.56
N LEU A 65 4.32 21.44 22.44
CA LEU A 65 3.77 22.59 21.72
C LEU A 65 2.64 23.28 22.50
N ALA A 66 1.89 22.53 23.31
CA ALA A 66 0.83 23.07 24.16
C ALA A 66 1.36 23.84 25.38
N GLN A 67 2.53 23.47 25.91
CA GLN A 67 3.20 24.18 27.02
C GLN A 67 3.99 25.42 26.59
N SER A 68 4.25 25.56 25.29
CA SER A 68 4.95 26.73 24.73
C SER A 68 4.03 27.92 24.44
N ARG A 69 2.79 27.90 24.94
CA ARG A 69 1.82 29.01 24.85
C ARG A 69 1.67 29.73 26.17
#